data_AF-A0A0L0H5M9-F1
#
_entry.id   AF-A0A0L0H5M9-F1
#
_cell.length_a   1.000
_cell.length_b   1.000
_cell.length_c   1.000
_cell.angle_alpha   90.00
_cell.angle_beta   90.00
_cell.angle_gamma   90.00
#
_symmetry.space_group_name_H-M   'P 1'
#
loop_
_entity.id
_entity.type
_entity.pdbx_description
1 polymer ?
#
loop_
_entity_poly.entity_id
_entity_poly.type
_entity_poly.pdbx_seq_one_letter_code
_entity_poly.pdbx_strand_id
1 'polypeptide(L)'
;MGTASGSTSAPTARPLSAHVIDAAMQEKLNHDKIQLRIENEHYIRKHPEIKHILDYFMTEVLTHQPSNVQEFAAAVLSDPDLRAKVEKHKIQAQQFDETLGHSDKP
;
A
#
# COMPACT_ATOMS: atom_id res chain seq x y z
N MET A 1 4.32 -53.56 46.03
CA MET A 1 4.95 -52.24 46.24
C MET A 1 5.68 -51.87 44.96
N GLY A 2 5.40 -50.70 44.39
CA GLY A 2 6.02 -50.21 43.16
C GLY A 2 5.03 -49.47 42.24
N THR A 3 4.53 -48.31 42.66
CA THR A 3 3.76 -47.42 41.77
C THR A 3 4.73 -46.46 41.08
N ALA A 4 4.84 -46.58 39.76
CA ALA A 4 5.60 -45.68 38.90
C ALA A 4 4.95 -44.30 38.89
N SER A 5 5.65 -43.30 39.43
CA SER A 5 5.24 -41.90 39.36
C SER A 5 5.83 -41.28 38.10
N GLY A 6 5.03 -41.18 37.05
CA GLY A 6 5.39 -40.47 35.82
C GLY A 6 5.50 -38.98 36.10
N SER A 7 6.72 -38.44 36.02
CA SER A 7 6.98 -37.00 36.05
C SER A 7 6.62 -36.40 34.70
N THR A 8 5.39 -35.89 34.55
CA THR A 8 5.02 -35.04 33.43
C THR A 8 5.63 -33.66 33.65
N SER A 9 6.82 -33.41 33.09
CA SER A 9 7.39 -32.07 32.97
C SER A 9 6.52 -31.26 32.03
N ALA A 10 5.84 -30.24 32.56
CA ALA A 10 5.08 -29.28 31.77
C ALA A 10 5.99 -28.62 30.71
N PRO A 11 5.54 -28.45 29.47
CA PRO A 11 6.31 -27.75 28.46
C PRO A 11 6.40 -26.27 28.84
N THR A 12 7.62 -25.82 29.11
CA THR A 12 8.05 -24.43 29.27
C THR A 12 7.28 -23.53 28.30
N ALA A 13 6.39 -22.69 28.84
CA ALA A 13 5.77 -21.62 28.09
C ALA A 13 6.88 -20.78 27.46
N ARG A 14 6.86 -20.66 26.13
CA ARG A 14 7.71 -19.71 25.41
C ARG A 14 7.49 -18.34 26.04
N PRO A 15 8.52 -17.62 26.50
CA PRO A 15 8.33 -16.26 26.97
C PRO A 15 7.80 -15.43 25.80
N LEU A 16 6.57 -14.94 25.94
CA LEU A 16 5.93 -14.03 25.03
C LEU A 16 6.72 -12.72 25.06
N SER A 17 7.69 -12.56 24.16
CA SER A 17 8.37 -11.28 23.90
C SER A 17 7.44 -10.23 23.26
N ALA A 18 6.12 -10.45 23.32
CA ALA A 18 5.10 -9.66 22.68
C ALA A 18 4.64 -8.47 23.53
N HIS A 19 5.21 -8.22 24.72
CA HIS A 19 4.61 -7.24 25.62
C HIS A 19 5.57 -6.53 26.58
N VAL A 20 6.50 -5.74 26.05
CA VAL A 20 6.96 -4.54 26.79
C VAL A 20 7.21 -3.40 25.79
N ILE A 21 6.14 -2.86 25.20
CA ILE A 21 6.20 -1.49 24.67
C ILE A 21 5.87 -0.59 25.87
N ASP A 22 6.88 0.09 26.40
CA ASP A 22 6.69 1.10 27.44
C ASP A 22 5.89 2.30 26.89
N ALA A 23 5.20 3.04 27.75
CA ALA A 23 4.37 4.17 27.33
C ALA A 23 5.18 5.22 26.55
N ALA A 24 6.42 5.48 26.98
CA ALA A 24 7.32 6.40 26.29
C ALA A 24 7.76 5.87 24.91
N MET A 25 7.94 4.55 24.77
CA MET A 25 8.26 3.92 23.50
C MET A 25 7.07 4.01 22.53
N GLN A 26 5.85 3.80 23.01
CA GLN A 26 4.65 3.94 22.20
C GLN A 26 4.43 5.39 21.74
N GLU A 27 4.67 6.37 22.61
CA GLU A 27 4.60 7.79 22.27
C GLU A 27 5.62 8.16 21.18
N LYS A 28 6.85 7.68 21.32
CA LYS A 28 7.88 7.85 20.28
C LYS A 28 7.44 7.23 18.95
N LEU A 29 6.92 6.00 18.95
CA LEU A 29 6.43 5.34 17.73
C LEU A 29 5.29 6.13 17.07
N ASN A 30 4.41 6.75 17.88
CA ASN A 30 3.34 7.59 17.35
C ASN A 30 3.88 8.85 16.67
N HIS A 31 4.85 9.53 17.29
CA HIS A 31 5.52 10.68 16.68
C HIS A 31 6.26 10.31 15.39
N ASP A 32 7.05 9.23 15.41
CA ASP A 32 7.77 8.75 14.24
C ASP A 32 6.79 8.40 13.09
N LYS A 33 5.65 7.79 13.41
CA LYS A 33 4.60 7.48 12.43
C LYS A 33 3.97 8.74 11.82
N ILE A 34 3.76 9.79 12.61
CA ILE A 34 3.25 11.08 12.09
C ILE A 34 4.27 11.67 11.12
N GLN A 35 5.55 11.71 11.51
CA GLN A 35 6.62 12.25 10.69
C GLN A 35 6.75 11.50 9.36
N LEU A 36 6.74 10.17 9.41
CA LEU A 36 6.74 9.32 8.21
C LEU A 36 5.54 9.59 7.29
N ARG A 37 4.35 9.85 7.85
CA ARG A 37 3.17 10.20 7.04
C ARG A 37 3.34 11.54 6.31
N ILE A 38 3.94 12.54 6.98
CA ILE A 38 4.22 13.84 6.37
C ILE A 38 5.25 13.69 5.25
N GLU A 39 6.32 12.94 5.49
CA GLU A 39 7.37 12.68 4.52
C GLU A 39 6.85 11.92 3.30
N ASN A 40 6.05 10.87 3.50
CA ASN A 40 5.42 10.13 2.42
C ASN A 40 4.51 11.01 1.57
N GLU A 41 3.73 11.88 2.21
CA GLU A 41 2.86 12.82 1.51
C GLU A 41 3.70 13.79 0.66
N HIS A 42 4.73 14.40 1.24
CA HIS A 42 5.65 15.27 0.51
C HIS A 42 6.33 14.55 -0.66
N TYR A 43 6.72 13.29 -0.48
CA TYR A 43 7.26 12.46 -1.54
C TYR A 43 6.23 12.27 -2.67
N ILE A 44 5.01 11.88 -2.36
CA ILE A 44 3.94 11.71 -3.35
C ILE A 44 3.67 13.01 -4.11
N ARG A 45 3.64 14.16 -3.43
CA ARG A 45 3.45 15.47 -4.10
C ARG A 45 4.61 15.86 -5.01
N LYS A 46 5.85 15.54 -4.64
CA LYS A 46 7.06 15.88 -5.42
C LYS A 46 7.29 14.97 -6.61
N HIS A 47 6.72 13.76 -6.62
CA HIS A 47 6.96 12.75 -7.64
C HIS A 47 5.73 12.56 -8.55
N PRO A 48 5.64 13.29 -9.69
CA PRO A 48 4.49 13.20 -10.60
C PRO A 48 4.30 11.80 -11.21
N GLU A 49 5.35 10.99 -11.28
CA GLU A 49 5.30 9.59 -11.71
C GLU A 49 4.31 8.77 -10.88
N ILE A 50 4.26 8.99 -9.56
CA ILE A 50 3.34 8.28 -8.65
C ILE A 50 1.90 8.69 -8.95
N LYS A 51 1.65 9.96 -9.24
CA LYS A 51 0.33 10.44 -9.64
C LYS A 51 -0.16 9.70 -10.88
N HIS A 52 0.68 9.53 -11.90
CA HIS A 52 0.30 8.82 -13.12
C HIS A 52 -0.02 7.34 -12.89
N ILE A 53 0.74 6.67 -12.01
CA ILE A 53 0.45 5.29 -11.61
C ILE A 53 -0.90 5.22 -10.89
N LEU A 54 -1.18 6.14 -9.98
CA LEU A 54 -2.45 6.21 -9.26
C LEU A 54 -3.62 6.51 -10.19
N ASP A 55 -3.48 7.45 -11.12
CA ASP A 55 -4.50 7.78 -12.11
C ASP A 55 -4.82 6.55 -12.97
N TYR A 56 -3.80 5.84 -13.47
CA TYR A 56 -3.97 4.60 -14.21
C TYR A 56 -4.68 3.53 -13.37
N PHE A 57 -4.20 3.28 -12.15
CA PHE A 57 -4.80 2.29 -11.26
C PHE A 57 -6.28 2.59 -10.95
N MET A 58 -6.62 3.87 -10.71
CA MET A 58 -8.01 4.28 -10.48
C MET A 58 -8.88 4.03 -11.71
N THR A 59 -8.39 4.35 -12.92
CA THR A 59 -9.10 4.02 -14.16
C THR A 59 -9.37 2.52 -14.27
N GLU A 60 -8.37 1.68 -13.98
CA GLU A 60 -8.52 0.22 -14.02
C GLU A 60 -9.53 -0.29 -12.99
N VAL A 61 -9.50 0.24 -11.76
CA VAL A 61 -10.46 -0.12 -10.70
C VAL A 61 -11.89 0.26 -11.10
N LEU A 62 -12.09 1.46 -11.65
CA LEU A 62 -13.41 1.93 -12.08
C LEU A 62 -13.91 1.17 -13.32
N THR A 63 -13.01 0.72 -14.18
CA THR A 63 -13.32 -0.04 -15.40
C THR A 63 -13.68 -1.49 -15.08
N HIS A 64 -12.89 -2.15 -14.23
CA HIS A 64 -13.03 -3.57 -13.94
C HIS A 64 -13.90 -3.86 -12.71
N GLN A 65 -14.15 -2.86 -11.86
CA GLN A 65 -14.95 -2.94 -10.65
C GLN A 65 -14.70 -4.24 -9.84
N PRO A 66 -13.45 -4.48 -9.41
CA PRO A 66 -13.08 -5.74 -8.78
C PRO A 66 -13.78 -5.93 -7.43
N SER A 67 -14.14 -7.18 -7.12
CA SER A 67 -14.71 -7.55 -5.81
C SER A 67 -13.71 -7.40 -4.66
N ASN A 68 -12.41 -7.62 -4.94
CA ASN A 68 -11.31 -7.40 -3.99
C ASN A 68 -10.28 -6.43 -4.59
N VAL A 69 -10.31 -5.19 -4.13
CA VAL A 69 -9.40 -4.13 -4.59
C VAL A 69 -7.95 -4.39 -4.18
N GLN A 70 -7.69 -5.06 -3.05
CA GLN A 70 -6.32 -5.31 -2.58
C GLN A 70 -5.60 -6.34 -3.46
N GLU A 71 -6.29 -7.45 -3.77
CA GLU A 71 -5.76 -8.46 -4.69
C GLU A 71 -5.56 -7.87 -6.09
N PHE A 72 -6.50 -7.04 -6.55
CA PHE A 72 -6.38 -6.33 -7.81
C PHE A 72 -5.18 -5.38 -7.83
N ALA A 73 -4.98 -4.60 -6.77
CA ALA A 73 -3.81 -3.74 -6.62
C ALA A 73 -2.50 -4.54 -6.67
N ALA A 74 -2.43 -5.67 -5.98
CA ALA A 74 -1.25 -6.53 -6.01
C ALA A 74 -0.96 -7.04 -7.43
N ALA A 75 -1.98 -7.45 -8.19
CA ALA A 75 -1.82 -7.90 -9.57
C ALA A 75 -1.38 -6.77 -10.51
N VAL A 76 -2.05 -5.61 -10.45
CA VAL A 76 -1.75 -4.46 -11.33
C VAL A 76 -0.39 -3.84 -11.02
N LEU A 77 -0.06 -3.64 -9.74
CA LEU A 77 1.17 -2.97 -9.34
C LEU A 77 2.42 -3.86 -9.41
N SER A 78 2.24 -5.19 -9.45
CA SER A 78 3.35 -6.15 -9.64
C SER A 78 3.59 -6.50 -11.11
N ASP A 79 2.82 -5.92 -12.04
CA ASP A 79 2.98 -6.17 -13.47
C ASP A 79 4.31 -5.60 -13.99
N PRO A 80 5.21 -6.41 -14.59
CA PRO A 80 6.46 -5.92 -15.15
C PRO A 80 6.26 -4.88 -16.27
N ASP A 81 5.12 -4.93 -16.95
CA ASP A 81 4.77 -4.01 -18.03
C ASP A 81 4.02 -2.76 -17.55
N LEU A 82 3.82 -2.60 -16.23
CA LEU A 82 3.09 -1.47 -15.64
C LEU A 82 3.58 -0.13 -16.17
N ARG A 83 4.91 0.06 -16.27
CA ARG A 83 5.50 1.30 -16.74
C ARG A 83 5.04 1.64 -18.17
N ALA A 84 5.03 0.67 -19.06
CA ALA A 84 4.58 0.87 -20.45
C ALA A 84 3.08 1.19 -20.51
N LYS A 85 2.27 0.53 -19.69
CA LYS A 85 0.82 0.77 -19.60
C LYS A 85 0.51 2.17 -19.07
N VAL A 86 1.21 2.61 -18.02
CA VAL A 86 1.06 3.95 -17.43
C VAL A 86 1.47 5.03 -18.44
N GLU A 87 2.58 4.88 -19.15
CA GLU A 87 2.98 5.84 -20.18
C GLU A 87 1.97 5.93 -21.33
N LYS A 88 1.42 4.79 -21.77
CA LYS A 88 0.34 4.78 -22.76
C LYS A 88 -0.90 5.51 -22.24
N HIS A 89 -1.29 5.28 -20.99
CA HIS A 89 -2.43 5.96 -20.37
C HIS A 89 -2.22 7.47 -20.26
N LYS A 90 -0.99 7.92 -19.95
CA LYS A 90 -0.64 9.36 -19.92
C LYS A 90 -0.84 10.02 -21.28
N ILE A 91 -0.36 9.38 -22.36
CA ILE A 91 -0.50 9.91 -23.72
C ILE A 91 -1.98 10.00 -24.10
N GLN A 92 -2.77 8.97 -23.79
CA GLN A 92 -4.20 8.97 -24.07
C GLN A 92 -4.96 10.06 -23.31
N ALA A 93 -4.63 10.26 -22.03
CA ALA A 93 -5.24 11.31 -21.21
C ALA A 93 -4.91 12.73 -21.75
N GLN A 94 -3.69 12.95 -22.23
CA GLN A 94 -3.29 14.23 -22.85
C GLN A 94 -4.01 14.49 -24.17
N GLN A 95 -4.17 13.46 -25.01
CA GLN A 95 -4.91 13.58 -26.27
C GLN A 95 -6.38 13.93 -26.04
N PHE A 96 -7.01 13.38 -25.00
CA PHE A 96 -8.39 13.71 -24.67
C PHE A 96 -8.55 15.21 -24.33
N ASP A 97 -7.66 15.76 -23.52
CA ASP A 97 -7.67 17.18 -23.12
C ASP A 97 -7.52 18.14 -24.33
N GLU A 98 -6.66 17.81 -25.30
CA GLU A 98 -6.46 18.62 -26.52
C GLU A 98 -7.69 18.65 -27.44
N THR A 99 -8.48 17.56 -27.48
CA THR A 99 -9.70 17.50 -28.32
C THR A 99 -10.85 18.30 -27.73
N LEU A 100 -10.93 18.43 -26.39
CA LEU A 100 -11.94 19.26 -25.72
C LEU A 100 -11.60 20.75 -25.81
N GLY A 101 -10.32 21.12 -25.81
CA GLY A 101 -9.87 22.52 -25.90
C GLY A 101 -10.07 23.19 -27.27
N HIS A 102 -10.29 22.44 -28.35
CA HIS A 102 -10.47 22.99 -29.71
C HIS A 102 -11.94 23.24 -30.11
N SER A 103 -12.90 22.87 -29.27
CA SER A 103 -14.33 23.00 -29.60
C SER A 103 -14.96 24.33 -29.16
N ASP A 104 -14.28 25.10 -28.32
CA ASP A 104 -14.75 26.38 -27.77
C ASP A 104 -13.82 27.55 -28.13
N LYS A 105 -13.62 27.79 -29.43
CA LYS A 105 -13.11 29.09 -29.90
C LYS A 105 -13.99 29.61 -31.05
N PRO A 106 -14.63 30.78 -30.88
CA PRO A 106 -15.47 31.37 -31.94
C PRO A 106 -14.65 31.79 -33.17
#